data_AF-A0A819UL08-F1
#
_entry.id   AF-A0A819UL08-F1
#
_cell.length_a   1.000
_cell.length_b   1.000
_cell.length_c   1.000
_cell.angle_alpha   90.00
_cell.angle_beta   90.00
_cell.angle_gamma   90.00
#
_symmetry.space_group_name_H-M   'P 1'
#
loop_
_entity.id
_entity.type
_entity.pdbx_description
1 polymer ?
#
loop_
_entity_poly.entity_id
_entity_poly.type
_entity_poly.pdbx_seq_one_letter_code
_entity_poly.pdbx_strand_id
1 'polypeptide(L)'
;MLFNQICLWIILNIPNPCYLLYQTITINDTKSPLRLTVESFISNMSYLLIYLEFSLTFFVYTLSSSLFRREFRQIIRHKILPRFPSNTTLRNNT
;
A
#
# COMPACT_ATOMS: atom_id res chain seq x y z
N MET A 1 5.29 -9.69 -8.92
CA MET A 1 5.04 -8.26 -8.71
C MET A 1 3.58 -7.92 -9.07
N LEU A 2 3.19 -8.06 -10.34
CA LEU A 2 1.80 -7.80 -10.76
C LEU A 2 0.77 -8.73 -10.07
N PHE A 3 1.03 -10.04 -10.07
CA PHE A 3 0.12 -11.01 -9.44
C PHE A 3 -0.11 -10.73 -7.94
N ASN A 4 0.96 -10.50 -7.17
CA ASN A 4 0.84 -10.17 -5.74
C ASN A 4 0.04 -8.88 -5.49
N GLN A 5 0.16 -7.89 -6.38
CA GLN A 5 -0.63 -6.66 -6.30
C GLN A 5 -2.09 -6.89 -6.62
N ILE A 6 -2.38 -7.69 -7.66
CA ILE A 6 -3.75 -8.04 -8.02
C ILE A 6 -4.40 -8.80 -6.85
N CYS A 7 -3.71 -9.77 -6.25
CA CYS A 7 -4.23 -10.49 -5.08
C CYS A 7 -4.50 -9.56 -3.89
N LEU A 8 -3.58 -8.65 -3.56
CA LEU A 8 -3.77 -7.70 -2.48
C LEU A 8 -4.89 -6.70 -2.76
N TRP A 9 -4.96 -6.19 -3.99
CA TRP A 9 -6.02 -5.30 -4.43
C TRP A 9 -7.39 -5.97 -4.29
N ILE A 10 -7.53 -7.21 -4.75
CA ILE A 10 -8.76 -8.02 -4.60
C ILE A 10 -9.16 -8.12 -3.13
N ILE A 11 -8.24 -8.52 -2.24
CA ILE A 11 -8.56 -8.73 -0.82
C ILE A 11 -8.94 -7.42 -0.12
N LEU A 12 -8.24 -6.32 -0.44
CA LEU A 12 -8.37 -5.06 0.29
C LEU A 12 -9.45 -4.13 -0.29
N ASN A 13 -9.78 -4.24 -1.57
CA ASN A 13 -10.82 -3.39 -2.20
C ASN A 13 -12.19 -4.04 -2.27
N ILE A 14 -12.32 -5.36 -2.45
CA ILE A 14 -13.64 -6.02 -2.65
C ILE A 14 -14.67 -5.75 -1.54
N PRO A 15 -14.31 -5.65 -0.25
CA PRO A 15 -15.30 -5.41 0.80
C PRO A 15 -16.14 -4.14 0.58
N ASN A 16 -15.54 -3.07 0.07
CA ASN A 16 -16.21 -1.78 -0.12
C ASN A 16 -17.33 -1.80 -1.20
N PRO A 17 -17.10 -2.21 -2.46
CA PRO A 17 -18.16 -2.31 -3.46
C PRO A 17 -19.23 -3.33 -3.06
N CYS A 18 -18.88 -4.44 -2.38
CA CYS A 18 -19.87 -5.36 -1.84
C CYS A 18 -20.79 -4.68 -0.81
N TYR A 19 -20.22 -3.88 0.09
CA TYR A 19 -20.97 -3.10 1.07
C TYR A 19 -21.87 -2.04 0.40
N LEU A 20 -21.35 -1.32 -0.60
CA LEU A 20 -22.12 -0.29 -1.33
C LEU A 20 -23.28 -0.90 -2.11
N LEU A 21 -23.09 -2.05 -2.75
CA LEU A 21 -24.16 -2.80 -3.41
C LEU A 21 -25.25 -3.21 -2.41
N TYR A 22 -24.84 -3.77 -1.26
CA TYR A 22 -25.77 -4.12 -0.19
C TYR A 22 -26.54 -2.90 0.34
N GLN A 23 -25.89 -1.75 0.55
CA GLN A 23 -26.57 -0.51 0.94
C GLN A 23 -27.59 -0.06 -0.11
N THR A 24 -27.23 -0.13 -1.38
CA THR A 24 -28.10 0.29 -2.49
C THR A 24 -29.36 -0.57 -2.54
N ILE A 25 -29.23 -1.88 -2.36
CA ILE A 25 -30.35 -2.82 -2.36
C ILE A 25 -31.25 -2.61 -1.13
N THR A 26 -30.67 -2.29 0.03
CA THR A 26 -31.38 -2.16 1.31
C THR A 26 -31.71 -0.72 1.69
N ILE A 27 -31.69 0.22 0.75
CA ILE A 27 -31.80 1.66 1.02
C ILE A 27 -33.16 2.06 1.61
N ASN A 28 -34.23 1.35 1.22
CA ASN A 28 -35.60 1.61 1.67
C ASN A 28 -36.01 0.71 2.85
N ASP A 29 -35.12 -0.17 3.32
CA ASP A 29 -35.43 -1.09 4.40
C ASP A 29 -35.35 -0.36 5.75
N THR A 30 -36.33 -0.61 6.63
CA THR A 30 -36.23 -0.16 8.02
C THR A 30 -35.26 -1.08 8.77
N LYS A 31 -34.11 -0.53 9.16
CA LYS A 31 -33.02 -1.28 9.79
C LYS A 31 -33.08 -1.15 11.32
N SER A 32 -32.83 -2.26 12.02
CA SER A 32 -32.71 -2.23 13.48
C SER A 32 -31.43 -1.47 13.91
N PRO A 33 -31.37 -0.92 15.13
CA PRO A 33 -30.18 -0.24 15.64
C PRO A 33 -28.92 -1.12 15.58
N LEU A 34 -29.05 -2.40 15.93
CA LEU A 34 -27.95 -3.37 15.84
C LEU A 34 -27.42 -3.50 14.41
N ARG A 35 -28.32 -3.56 13.43
CA ARG A 35 -27.95 -3.69 12.01
C ARG A 35 -27.24 -2.43 11.51
N LEU A 36 -27.67 -1.25 11.93
CA LEU A 36 -26.99 0.01 11.64
C LEU A 36 -25.57 0.06 12.24
N THR A 37 -25.39 -0.43 13.47
CA THR A 37 -24.06 -0.51 14.09
C THR A 37 -23.13 -1.45 13.32
N VAL A 38 -23.62 -2.64 12.94
CA VAL A 38 -22.84 -3.59 12.13
C VAL A 38 -22.48 -3.00 10.77
N GLU A 39 -23.42 -2.35 10.10
CA GLU A 39 -23.17 -1.68 8.82
C GLU A 39 -22.13 -0.56 8.93
N SER A 40 -22.16 0.22 10.01
CA SER A 40 -21.15 1.24 10.29
C SER A 40 -19.77 0.62 10.53
N PHE A 41 -19.69 -0.47 11.28
CA PHE A 41 -18.45 -1.20 11.50
C PHE A 41 -17.85 -1.72 10.18
N ILE A 42 -18.67 -2.35 9.33
CA ILE A 42 -18.24 -2.88 8.03
C ILE A 42 -17.76 -1.74 7.12
N SER A 43 -18.45 -0.60 7.12
CA SER A 43 -18.04 0.58 6.35
C SER A 43 -16.66 1.10 6.79
N ASN A 44 -16.47 1.32 8.09
CA ASN A 44 -15.19 1.79 8.63
C ASN A 44 -14.05 0.79 8.37
N MET A 45 -14.33 -0.51 8.52
CA MET A 45 -13.36 -1.57 8.20
C MET A 45 -12.99 -1.54 6.72
N SER A 46 -13.97 -1.37 5.83
CA SER A 46 -13.73 -1.29 4.38
C SER A 46 -12.85 -0.10 4.01
N TYR A 47 -13.09 1.07 4.60
CA TYR A 47 -12.21 2.23 4.43
C TYR A 47 -10.79 1.98 4.94
N LEU A 48 -10.65 1.35 6.12
CA LEU A 48 -9.35 1.01 6.67
C LEU A 48 -8.57 0.09 5.73
N LEU A 49 -9.22 -0.92 5.13
CA LEU A 49 -8.58 -1.85 4.20
C LEU A 49 -8.09 -1.15 2.93
N ILE A 50 -8.87 -0.21 2.39
CA ILE A 50 -8.45 0.62 1.24
C ILE A 50 -7.21 1.45 1.60
N TYR A 51 -7.20 2.12 2.75
CA TYR A 51 -6.02 2.89 3.17
C TYR A 51 -4.79 2.01 3.45
N LEU A 52 -5.02 0.80 3.96
CA LEU A 52 -3.96 -0.17 4.20
C LEU A 52 -3.32 -0.63 2.88
N GLU A 53 -4.10 -0.78 1.80
CA GLU A 53 -3.60 -1.15 0.47
C GLU A 53 -2.54 -0.16 -0.03
N PHE A 54 -2.82 1.15 0.05
CA PHE A 54 -1.87 2.18 -0.37
C PHE A 54 -0.56 2.09 0.42
N SER A 55 -0.64 1.80 1.71
CA SER A 55 0.53 1.64 2.57
C SER A 55 1.32 0.37 2.24
N LEU A 56 0.62 -0.76 2.03
CA LEU A 56 1.22 -2.05 1.73
C LEU A 56 1.86 -2.10 0.35
N THR A 57 1.36 -1.32 -0.61
CA THR A 57 1.87 -1.27 -1.98
C THR A 57 3.37 -1.00 -2.00
N PHE A 58 3.86 -0.05 -1.20
CA PHE A 58 5.30 0.24 -1.09
C PHE A 58 6.11 -0.96 -0.57
N PHE A 59 5.63 -1.62 0.49
CA PHE A 59 6.29 -2.80 1.05
C PHE A 59 6.31 -3.97 0.06
N VAL A 60 5.21 -4.17 -0.68
CA VAL A 60 5.08 -5.21 -1.69
C VAL A 60 6.06 -4.99 -2.84
N TYR A 61 6.22 -3.75 -3.32
CA TYR A 61 7.23 -3.40 -4.33
C TYR A 61 8.65 -3.64 -3.80
N THR A 62 8.91 -3.22 -2.56
CA THR A 62 10.20 -3.42 -1.90
C THR A 62 10.55 -4.90 -1.76
N LEU A 63 9.59 -5.74 -1.35
CA LEU A 63 9.83 -7.16 -1.12
C LEU A 63 9.83 -7.99 -2.42
N SER A 64 8.92 -7.70 -3.36
CA SER A 64 8.71 -8.56 -4.54
C SER A 64 9.65 -8.27 -5.71
N SER A 65 10.26 -7.08 -5.79
CA SER A 65 11.02 -6.68 -6.98
C SER A 65 12.48 -6.42 -6.66
N SER A 66 13.37 -7.24 -7.24
CA SER A 66 14.82 -7.04 -7.20
C SER A 66 15.23 -5.77 -7.96
N LEU A 67 14.53 -5.47 -9.06
CA LEU A 67 14.70 -4.25 -9.86
C LEU A 67 14.36 -3.01 -9.03
N PHE A 68 13.18 -2.98 -8.39
CA PHE A 68 12.77 -1.87 -7.54
C PHE A 68 13.76 -1.63 -6.41
N ARG A 69 14.22 -2.70 -5.73
CA ARG A 69 15.24 -2.61 -4.68
C ARG A 69 16.55 -2.01 -5.18
N ARG A 70 16.96 -2.31 -6.42
CA ARG A 70 18.18 -1.78 -7.02
C ARG A 70 18.05 -0.27 -7.26
N GLU A 71 16.97 0.15 -7.91
CA GLU A 71 16.71 1.57 -8.21
C GLU A 71 16.52 2.38 -6.92
N PHE A 72 15.78 1.85 -5.95
CA PHE A 72 15.57 2.48 -4.65
C PHE A 72 16.90 2.70 -3.90
N ARG A 73 17.78 1.69 -3.87
CA ARG A 73 19.13 1.83 -3.30
C ARG A 73 19.97 2.88 -4.03
N GLN A 74 19.87 2.95 -5.37
CA GLN A 74 20.59 3.96 -6.15
C GLN A 74 20.13 5.38 -5.83
N ILE A 75 18.82 5.59 -5.73
CA ILE A 75 18.23 6.90 -5.37
C ILE A 75 18.66 7.31 -3.96
N ILE A 76 18.54 6.42 -2.97
CA ILE A 76 18.98 6.70 -1.60
C ILE A 76 20.48 7.06 -1.58
N ARG A 77 21.32 6.26 -2.25
CA ARG A 77 22.77 6.48 -2.27
C ARG A 77 23.18 7.77 -2.97
N HIS A 78 22.45 8.21 -3.99
CA HIS A 78 22.83 9.40 -4.77
C HIS A 78 22.18 10.69 -4.28
N LYS A 79 20.97 10.64 -3.73
CA LYS A 79 20.20 11.83 -3.37
C LYS A 79 20.08 12.07 -1.87
N ILE A 80 20.14 11.03 -1.05
CA ILE A 80 19.86 11.14 0.40
C ILE A 80 21.14 11.05 1.23
N LEU A 81 22.08 10.18 0.85
CA LEU A 81 23.40 10.15 1.47
C LEU A 81 24.29 11.24 0.85
N PRO A 82 24.87 12.17 1.65
CA PRO A 82 25.90 13.05 1.14
C PRO A 82 27.03 12.20 0.58
N ARG A 83 27.48 12.50 -0.64
CA ARG A 83 28.68 11.91 -1.23
C ARG A 83 29.82 12.07 -0.23
N PHE A 84 30.17 11.02 0.50
CA PHE A 84 31.50 10.97 1.10
C PHE A 84 32.48 10.89 -0.07
N PRO A 85 33.38 11.86 -0.23
CA PRO A 85 34.41 11.78 -1.25
C PRO A 85 35.24 10.53 -0.95
N SER A 86 35.30 9.61 -1.89
CA SER A 86 36.31 8.56 -1.87
C SER A 86 37.65 9.25 -2.05
N ASN A 87 38.40 9.42 -0.96
CA ASN A 87 39.79 9.84 -0.97
C ASN A 87 40.62 8.78 -1.71
N THR A 88 40.70 8.89 -3.04
CA THR A 88 41.55 8.03 -3.90
C THR A 88 42.46 8.86 -4.80
N THR A 89 42.83 10.07 -4.38
CA THR A 89 43.71 10.97 -5.15
C THR A 89 44.94 11.47 -4.38
N LEU A 90 45.41 10.74 -3.36
CA LEU A 90 46.65 11.08 -2.63
C LEU A 90 47.49 9.84 -2.30
N ARG A 91 47.79 9.03 -3.31
CA ARG A 91 48.88 8.04 -3.24
C ARG A 91 49.24 7.64 -4.66
N ASN A 92 50.23 8.32 -5.26
CA ASN A 92 51.09 7.83 -6.36
C ASN A 92 51.94 8.96 -6.98
N ASN A 93 52.41 9.94 -6.20
CA ASN A 93 53.47 10.86 -6.61
C ASN A 93 54.47 11.00 -5.46
N THR A 94 55.28 9.97 -5.24
CA THR A 94 56.62 10.01 -4.62
C THR A 94 57.28 8.66 -4.86
#